data_AF-A0A942C671-F1
#
_entry.id   AF-A0A942C671-F1
#
_cell.length_a   1.000
_cell.length_b   1.000
_cell.length_c   1.000
_cell.angle_alpha   90.00
_cell.angle_beta   90.00
_cell.angle_gamma   90.00
#
_symmetry.space_group_name_H-M   'P 1'
#
loop_
_entity.id
_entity.type
_entity.pdbx_description
1 polymer ?
#
loop_
_entity_poly.entity_id
_entity_poly.type
_entity_poly.pdbx_seq_one_letter_code
_entity_poly.pdbx_strand_id
1 'polypeptide(L)'
;MRTPMKPLIRFVITVLFLLPLNALHAQSSRTVKRLKFAPGTSSAIVKGTVTKDDPVVYQFEAKKGQQLRVKLIGKAKNNDVVIGELQAPGGESLMPDLDTSWSGKLPRTGLYSIGIGLIESKTGSYTLEVIITN
;
A
#
# COMPACT_ATOMS: atom_id res chain seq x y z
N MET A 1 8.69 -41.47 -65.67
CA MET A 1 7.26 -41.63 -66.00
C MET A 1 6.48 -40.55 -65.23
N ARG A 2 5.90 -39.57 -65.93
CA ARG A 2 4.89 -38.62 -65.41
C ARG A 2 3.62 -39.45 -65.09
N THR A 3 2.80 -39.14 -64.08
CA THR A 3 1.86 -38.00 -64.01
C THR A 3 1.35 -37.80 -62.56
N PRO A 4 0.83 -36.60 -62.21
CA PRO A 4 0.47 -36.15 -60.86
C PRO A 4 -1.03 -36.37 -60.55
N MET A 5 -1.46 -36.20 -59.30
CA MET A 5 -2.85 -35.84 -58.95
C MET A 5 -3.01 -35.44 -57.47
N LYS A 6 -3.44 -34.19 -57.23
CA LYS A 6 -4.15 -33.74 -56.01
C LYS A 6 -5.65 -33.78 -56.32
N PRO A 7 -6.49 -34.13 -55.33
CA PRO A 7 -7.49 -33.14 -54.87
C PRO A 7 -7.63 -33.16 -53.34
N LEU A 8 -7.44 -32.03 -52.66
CA LEU A 8 -8.51 -31.12 -52.21
C LEU A 8 -9.51 -31.80 -51.26
N ILE A 9 -9.16 -31.86 -49.97
CA ILE A 9 -10.14 -31.92 -48.89
C ILE A 9 -10.02 -30.61 -48.10
N ARG A 10 -11.06 -29.79 -48.24
CA ARG A 10 -11.32 -28.58 -47.45
C ARG A 10 -11.96 -28.97 -46.11
N PHE A 11 -11.88 -28.04 -45.15
CA PHE A 11 -12.43 -28.07 -43.78
C PHE A 11 -11.57 -28.91 -42.82
N VAL A 12 -11.05 -28.41 -41.70
CA VAL A 12 -11.73 -27.62 -40.65
C VAL A 12 -10.72 -26.67 -39.98
N ILE A 13 -11.19 -25.46 -39.69
CA ILE A 13 -10.55 -24.44 -38.87
C ILE A 13 -10.22 -25.02 -37.48
N THR A 14 -8.95 -25.02 -37.08
CA THR A 14 -8.58 -25.05 -35.65
C THR A 14 -7.82 -23.78 -35.35
N VAL A 15 -8.56 -22.76 -34.93
CA VAL A 15 -8.02 -21.59 -34.24
C VAL A 15 -7.47 -22.11 -32.91
N LEU A 16 -6.15 -22.19 -32.80
CA LEU A 16 -5.48 -22.36 -31.51
C LEU A 16 -5.74 -21.08 -30.71
N PHE A 17 -6.72 -21.13 -29.82
CA PHE A 17 -7.01 -20.06 -28.88
C PHE A 17 -5.75 -19.80 -28.04
N LEU A 18 -5.06 -18.69 -28.33
CA LEU A 18 -4.20 -18.01 -27.37
C LEU A 18 -5.09 -17.67 -26.17
N LEU A 19 -5.00 -18.44 -25.09
CA LEU A 19 -5.49 -18.01 -23.79
C LEU A 19 -4.57 -16.85 -23.36
N PRO A 20 -5.03 -15.59 -23.31
CA PRO A 20 -4.31 -14.63 -22.51
C PRO A 20 -4.39 -15.15 -21.07
N LEU A 21 -3.24 -15.49 -20.48
CA LEU A 21 -3.12 -15.54 -19.03
C LEU A 21 -3.40 -14.11 -18.56
N ASN A 22 -4.67 -13.82 -18.28
CA ASN A 22 -5.01 -12.74 -17.40
C ASN A 22 -4.47 -13.18 -16.04
N ALA A 23 -3.23 -12.76 -15.74
CA ALA A 23 -2.76 -12.74 -14.38
C ALA A 23 -3.73 -11.82 -13.61
N LEU A 24 -4.76 -12.41 -13.00
CA LEU A 24 -5.39 -11.81 -11.84
C LEU A 24 -4.29 -11.78 -10.79
N HIS A 25 -3.44 -10.76 -10.85
CA HIS A 25 -2.76 -10.31 -9.66
C HIS A 25 -3.88 -9.95 -8.70
N ALA A 26 -4.03 -10.75 -7.64
CA ALA A 26 -4.81 -10.40 -6.48
C ALA A 26 -4.18 -9.13 -5.91
N GLN A 27 -4.55 -7.98 -6.46
CA GLN A 27 -4.14 -6.69 -5.98
C GLN A 27 -4.85 -6.54 -4.63
N SER A 28 -4.15 -6.85 -3.55
CA SER A 28 -4.66 -6.67 -2.19
C SER A 28 -5.29 -5.29 -2.13
N SER A 29 -6.59 -5.22 -1.81
CA SER A 29 -7.23 -3.94 -1.57
C SER A 29 -6.47 -3.27 -0.43
N ARG A 30 -5.92 -2.08 -0.69
CA ARG A 30 -5.42 -1.20 0.35
C ARG A 30 -6.13 0.12 0.17
N THR A 31 -6.74 0.62 1.24
CA THR A 31 -7.38 1.93 1.21
C THR A 31 -6.32 3.02 1.33
N VAL A 32 -6.11 3.80 0.27
CA VAL A 32 -5.16 4.94 0.27
C VAL A 32 -5.89 6.25 0.59
N LYS A 33 -5.37 7.02 1.55
CA LYS A 33 -5.93 8.29 2.03
C LYS A 33 -4.86 9.37 2.02
N ARG A 34 -5.23 10.59 1.65
CA ARG A 34 -4.34 11.75 1.80
C ARG A 34 -4.48 12.32 3.20
N LEU A 35 -3.36 12.43 3.92
CA LEU A 35 -3.27 13.13 5.18
C LEU A 35 -2.96 14.61 4.92
N LYS A 36 -3.79 15.51 5.46
CA LYS A 36 -3.64 16.95 5.33
C LYS A 36 -3.42 17.55 6.71
N PHE A 37 -2.44 18.45 6.82
CA PHE A 37 -2.23 19.28 8.00
C PHE A 37 -3.17 20.48 7.92
N ALA A 38 -3.73 20.91 9.05
CA ALA A 38 -4.54 22.12 9.09
C ALA A 38 -3.66 23.35 8.78
N PRO A 39 -4.21 24.41 8.17
CA PRO A 39 -3.45 25.63 7.90
C PRO A 39 -2.78 26.15 9.18
N GLY A 40 -1.48 26.42 9.12
CA GLY A 40 -0.69 26.91 10.27
C GLY A 40 -0.35 25.85 11.32
N THR A 41 -0.78 24.60 11.16
CA THR A 41 -0.37 23.49 12.03
C THR A 41 0.67 22.62 11.36
N SER A 42 1.47 21.94 12.18
CA SER A 42 2.41 20.93 11.72
C SER A 42 2.07 19.53 12.26
N SER A 43 0.85 19.38 12.79
CA SER A 43 0.29 18.13 13.27
C SER A 43 -1.03 17.80 12.58
N ALA A 44 -1.28 16.51 12.41
CA ALA A 44 -2.53 15.95 11.93
C ALA A 44 -2.90 14.76 12.81
N ILE A 45 -4.17 14.70 13.23
CA ILE A 45 -4.72 13.60 14.01
C ILE A 45 -5.89 13.02 13.21
N VAL A 46 -5.83 11.73 12.91
CA VAL A 46 -6.89 11.02 12.19
C VAL A 46 -7.36 9.81 12.97
N LYS A 47 -8.67 9.60 12.99
CA LYS A 47 -9.29 8.41 13.57
C LYS A 47 -9.79 7.52 12.44
N GLY A 48 -9.74 6.23 12.64
CA GLY A 48 -10.18 5.28 11.63
C GLY A 48 -10.40 3.88 12.16
N THR A 49 -10.80 3.02 11.24
CA THR A 49 -10.89 1.58 11.40
C THR A 49 -10.03 0.90 10.35
N VAL A 50 -9.57 -0.30 10.67
CA VAL A 50 -8.77 -1.15 9.79
C VAL A 50 -9.27 -2.58 9.89
N THR A 51 -9.20 -3.32 8.78
CA THR A 51 -9.46 -4.76 8.75
C THR A 51 -8.19 -5.49 8.34
N LYS A 52 -8.09 -6.78 8.65
CA LYS A 52 -6.89 -7.58 8.34
C LYS A 52 -6.60 -7.63 6.83
N ASP A 53 -7.66 -7.65 6.03
CA ASP A 53 -7.60 -7.83 4.58
C ASP A 53 -7.56 -6.50 3.80
N ASP A 54 -7.82 -5.36 4.45
CA ASP A 54 -7.79 -4.02 3.86
C ASP A 54 -7.00 -3.05 4.76
N PRO A 55 -5.66 -3.08 4.71
CA PRO A 55 -4.84 -2.12 5.43
C PRO A 55 -5.04 -0.70 4.87
N VAL A 56 -4.84 0.29 5.72
CA VAL A 56 -5.05 1.71 5.38
C VAL A 56 -3.72 2.41 5.23
N VAL A 57 -3.51 3.08 4.10
CA VAL A 57 -2.29 3.83 3.81
C VAL A 57 -2.59 5.33 3.84
N TYR A 58 -1.87 6.08 4.67
CA TYR A 58 -1.90 7.54 4.68
C TYR A 58 -0.70 8.10 3.94
N GLN A 59 -0.94 9.05 3.04
CA GLN A 59 0.10 9.74 2.30
C GLN A 59 0.17 11.22 2.68
N PHE A 60 1.37 11.77 2.85
CA PHE A 60 1.59 13.18 3.15
C PHE A 60 2.88 13.71 2.49
N GLU A 61 2.89 15.01 2.21
CA GLU A 61 4.09 15.68 1.71
C GLU A 61 4.93 16.21 2.86
N ALA A 62 6.24 16.06 2.74
CA ALA A 62 7.20 16.61 3.67
C ALA A 62 8.54 16.91 2.97
N LYS A 63 9.39 17.68 3.64
CA LYS A 63 10.69 18.12 3.12
C LYS A 63 11.83 17.38 3.80
N LYS A 64 12.94 17.21 3.07
CA LYS A 64 14.19 16.71 3.62
C LYS A 64 14.62 17.55 4.83
N GLY A 65 15.13 16.88 5.85
CA GLY A 65 15.67 17.49 7.06
C GLY A 65 14.65 17.74 8.15
N GLN A 66 13.35 17.75 7.83
CA GLN A 66 12.30 17.88 8.83
C GLN A 66 12.31 16.68 9.78
N GLN A 67 11.98 16.93 11.04
CA GLN A 67 11.76 15.90 12.04
C GLN A 67 10.30 15.43 11.94
N LEU A 68 10.10 14.15 11.66
CA LEU A 68 8.79 13.51 11.70
C LEU A 68 8.65 12.72 13.00
N ARG A 69 7.47 12.76 13.60
CA ARG A 69 7.02 11.90 14.71
C ARG A 69 5.68 11.30 14.34
N VAL A 70 5.56 10.00 14.53
CA VAL A 70 4.33 9.23 14.28
C VAL A 70 3.98 8.48 15.55
N LYS A 71 2.72 8.56 15.95
CA LYS A 71 2.17 7.78 17.06
C LYS A 71 0.84 7.18 16.66
N LEU A 72 0.72 5.88 16.86
CA LEU A 72 -0.46 5.09 16.59
C LEU A 72 -1.01 4.55 17.91
N ILE A 73 -2.27 4.85 18.19
CA ILE A 73 -3.01 4.30 19.33
C ILE A 73 -4.09 3.40 18.76
N GLY A 74 -3.89 2.10 18.88
CA GLY A 74 -4.78 1.08 18.35
C GLY A 74 -5.64 0.40 19.40
N LYS A 75 -6.81 -0.08 18.99
CA LYS A 75 -7.66 -0.97 19.77
C LYS A 75 -8.19 -2.08 18.88
N ALA A 76 -7.84 -3.31 19.21
CA ALA A 76 -8.30 -4.53 18.55
C ALA A 76 -8.38 -5.66 19.58
N LYS A 77 -8.96 -6.81 19.21
CA LYS A 77 -9.13 -7.95 20.11
C LYS A 77 -7.79 -8.41 20.71
N ASN A 78 -6.74 -8.45 19.89
CA ASN A 78 -5.41 -8.92 20.27
C ASN A 78 -4.42 -7.77 20.53
N ASN A 79 -4.88 -6.51 20.61
CA ASN A 79 -4.03 -5.31 20.77
C ASN A 79 -2.90 -5.20 19.72
N ASP A 80 -3.21 -5.55 18.49
CA ASP A 80 -2.26 -5.84 17.41
C ASP A 80 -2.40 -4.90 16.20
N VAL A 81 -2.87 -3.67 16.45
CA VAL A 81 -2.84 -2.62 15.43
C VAL A 81 -1.44 -2.04 15.36
N VAL A 82 -0.83 -2.08 14.18
CA VAL A 82 0.57 -1.69 13.97
C VAL A 82 0.73 -0.77 12.76
N ILE A 83 1.82 -0.02 12.75
CA ILE A 83 2.36 0.59 11.54
C ILE A 83 3.13 -0.51 10.81
N GLY A 84 2.61 -0.91 9.65
CA GLY A 84 3.18 -1.98 8.81
C GLY A 84 4.14 -1.49 7.74
N GLU A 85 4.08 -0.20 7.41
CA GLU A 85 5.01 0.45 6.50
C GLU A 85 5.14 1.93 6.86
N LEU A 86 6.36 2.43 6.80
CA LEU A 86 6.66 3.86 6.77
C LEU A 86 7.70 4.07 5.67
N GLN A 87 7.33 4.68 4.56
CA GLN A 87 8.21 4.81 3.39
C GLN A 87 8.47 6.26 3.02
N ALA A 88 9.70 6.51 2.61
CA ALA A 88 10.14 7.74 2.01
C ALA A 88 9.83 7.78 0.50
N PRO A 89 9.87 8.97 -0.13
CA PRO A 89 9.76 9.12 -1.57
C PRO A 89 10.73 8.17 -2.31
N GLY A 90 10.18 7.33 -3.19
CA GLY A 90 10.94 6.29 -3.90
C GLY A 90 10.89 4.89 -3.27
N GLY A 91 10.13 4.70 -2.18
CA GLY A 91 9.87 3.38 -1.59
C GLY A 91 10.90 2.91 -0.55
N GLU A 92 11.85 3.77 -0.17
CA GLU A 92 12.81 3.48 0.91
C GLU A 92 12.06 3.32 2.25
N SER A 93 12.17 2.16 2.88
CA SER A 93 11.55 1.92 4.20
C SER A 93 12.33 2.64 5.30
N LEU A 94 11.64 3.48 6.07
CA LEU A 94 12.16 4.18 7.24
C LEU A 94 11.96 3.41 8.54
N MET A 95 11.09 2.40 8.52
CA MET A 95 10.75 1.58 9.66
C MET A 95 10.65 0.12 9.17
N PRO A 96 11.72 -0.67 9.30
CA PRO A 96 11.75 -2.04 8.79
C PRO A 96 10.93 -3.01 9.66
N ASP A 97 10.81 -2.70 10.95
CA ASP A 97 10.06 -3.49 11.92
C ASP A 97 8.65 -2.94 12.13
N LEU A 98 7.76 -3.79 12.65
CA LEU A 98 6.40 -3.37 13.05
C LEU A 98 6.46 -2.67 14.40
N ASP A 99 5.85 -1.48 14.49
CA ASP A 99 5.76 -0.72 15.73
C ASP A 99 4.48 0.15 15.72
N THR A 100 4.18 0.80 16.83
CA THR A 100 3.12 1.79 17.00
C THR A 100 3.65 3.21 17.05
N SER A 101 4.96 3.42 16.98
CA SER A 101 5.56 4.75 16.97
C SER A 101 6.85 4.81 16.17
N TRP A 102 7.15 5.99 15.64
CA TRP A 102 8.41 6.26 14.96
C TRP A 102 8.79 7.73 15.10
N SER A 103 10.09 8.02 15.14
CA SER A 103 10.60 9.38 15.15
C SER A 103 11.95 9.45 14.45
N GLY A 104 12.10 10.35 13.48
CA GLY A 104 13.35 10.52 12.76
C GLY A 104 13.37 11.71 11.81
N LYS A 105 14.58 12.08 11.37
CA LYS A 105 14.76 13.10 10.32
C LYS A 105 14.44 12.51 8.96
N LEU A 106 13.70 13.26 8.17
CA LEU A 106 13.27 12.86 6.85
C LEU A 106 14.41 12.97 5.83
N PRO A 107 14.76 11.88 5.11
CA PRO A 107 15.92 11.88 4.21
C PRO A 107 15.66 12.61 2.88
N ARG A 108 14.38 12.76 2.49
CA ARG A 108 13.98 13.23 1.15
C ARG A 108 12.84 14.25 1.20
N THR A 109 12.72 15.05 0.16
CA THR A 109 11.53 15.88 -0.07
C THR A 109 10.58 15.10 -0.98
N GLY A 110 9.30 15.07 -0.65
CA GLY A 110 8.27 14.47 -1.50
C GLY A 110 7.15 13.79 -0.72
N LEU A 111 6.55 12.80 -1.35
CA LEU A 111 5.42 12.03 -0.84
C LEU A 111 5.88 10.84 0.01
N TYR A 112 5.48 10.83 1.28
CA TYR A 112 5.69 9.75 2.24
C TYR A 112 4.40 8.92 2.40
N SER A 113 4.53 7.67 2.85
CA SER A 113 3.40 6.80 3.17
C SER A 113 3.53 6.15 4.57
N ILE A 114 2.40 6.00 5.26
CA ILE A 114 2.24 5.30 6.54
C ILE A 114 1.13 4.27 6.35
N GLY A 115 1.44 2.98 6.40
CA GLY A 115 0.43 1.93 6.35
C GLY A 115 0.12 1.40 7.74
N ILE A 116 -1.17 1.28 8.03
CA ILE A 116 -1.72 0.75 9.27
C ILE A 116 -2.36 -0.60 8.96
N GLY A 117 -2.05 -1.60 9.76
CA GLY A 117 -2.55 -2.97 9.61
C GLY A 117 -2.85 -3.66 10.93
N LEU A 118 -3.24 -4.93 10.81
CA LEU A 118 -3.47 -5.86 11.93
C LEU A 118 -2.62 -7.11 11.72
N ILE A 119 -2.11 -7.68 12.81
CA ILE A 119 -1.32 -8.92 12.76
C ILE A 119 -2.24 -10.14 12.73
N GLU A 120 -3.23 -10.21 13.63
CA GLU A 120 -4.10 -11.36 13.83
C GLU A 120 -5.59 -11.00 13.91
N SER A 121 -5.95 -9.88 14.53
CA SER A 121 -7.33 -9.44 14.67
C SER A 121 -7.98 -9.21 13.30
N LYS A 122 -9.28 -9.50 13.20
CA LYS A 122 -10.04 -9.26 11.96
C LYS A 122 -10.29 -7.77 11.71
N THR A 123 -10.55 -7.02 12.78
CA THR A 123 -10.87 -5.59 12.75
C THR A 123 -10.25 -4.88 13.95
N GLY A 124 -10.00 -3.58 13.79
CA GLY A 124 -9.55 -2.69 14.84
C GLY A 124 -9.92 -1.25 14.55
N SER A 125 -9.81 -0.41 15.58
CA SER A 125 -9.89 1.04 15.45
C SER A 125 -8.57 1.69 15.89
N TYR A 126 -8.30 2.89 15.39
CA TYR A 126 -7.08 3.58 15.71
C TYR A 126 -7.23 5.10 15.73
N THR A 127 -6.31 5.74 16.44
CA THR A 127 -5.96 7.16 16.28
C THR A 127 -4.51 7.24 15.82
N LEU A 128 -4.27 7.87 14.67
CA LEU A 128 -2.94 8.16 14.15
C LEU A 128 -2.67 9.66 14.34
N GLU A 129 -1.57 9.96 15.03
CA GLU A 129 -1.02 11.29 15.18
C GLU A 129 0.28 11.38 14.38
N VAL A 130 0.38 12.42 13.55
CA VAL A 130 1.55 12.72 12.73
C VAL A 130 1.96 14.14 12.99
N ILE A 131 3.22 14.35 13.36
CA ILE A 131 3.79 15.67 13.65
C ILE A 131 5.05 15.83 12.81
N ILE A 132 5.17 16.98 12.15
CA ILE A 132 6.36 17.39 11.40
C ILE A 132 6.88 18.68 12.01
N THR A 133 8.18 18.79 12.24
CA THR A 133 8.84 20.04 12.67
C THR A 133 10.10 20.27 11.85
N ASN A 134 10.60 21.50 11.84
CA ASN A 134 11.89 21.82 11.23
C ASN A 134 13.05 21.59 12.19
#